data_AF-A0A2V6MPM8-F1
#
_entry.id   AF-A0A2V6MPM8-F1
#
_cell.length_a   1.000
_cell.length_b   1.000
_cell.length_c   1.000
_cell.angle_alpha   90.00
_cell.angle_beta   90.00
_cell.angle_gamma   90.00
#
_symmetry.space_group_name_H-M   'P 1'
#
loop_
_entity.id
_entity.type
_entity.pdbx_description
1 polymer ?
#
loop_
_entity_poly.entity_id
_entity_poly.type
_entity_poly.pdbx_seq_one_letter_code
_entity_poly.pdbx_strand_id
1 'polypeptide(L)'
;MSGKRSIRAPRGPERSCKGWHQEAAMRMLMNNLDPVVAEAPDRLIVYGGTGRAARNWECFDAIVRSLSGLENDETLLVQSGKPVGKFRTHDEAPRVLIANSNLVGHWSNYEQFNKLERLGLTMYGQMTAGSWIYIGSQGIVQGTFETFGAAGEKHFDGNLTGKLIVSGGLGGMGGAQPLAATMNGACFIGVEVDPVRIEKRLATGYCDHLAKSLDQALHLVDEARKAKRAVSVGLVGNCADVLPEMVKQNFVPDLLTDQTSAHD
;
A
#
# COMPACT_ATOMS: atom_id res chain seq x y z
N MET A 1 18.07 -18.99 -12.56
CA MET A 1 17.66 -17.60 -12.26
C MET A 1 16.77 -17.14 -13.41
N SER A 2 15.43 -17.18 -13.27
CA SER A 2 14.57 -16.56 -14.29
C SER A 2 14.68 -15.05 -14.15
N GLY A 3 14.87 -14.33 -15.26
CA GLY A 3 14.98 -12.87 -15.26
C GLY A 3 13.80 -12.16 -14.57
N LYS A 4 14.01 -10.91 -14.17
CA LYS A 4 12.95 -10.06 -13.57
C LYS A 4 11.74 -10.01 -14.49
N ARG A 5 10.58 -10.45 -14.00
CA ARG A 5 9.32 -10.44 -14.75
C ARG A 5 8.63 -9.10 -14.52
N SER A 6 8.50 -8.30 -15.57
CA SER A 6 7.70 -7.07 -15.52
C SER A 6 6.26 -7.40 -15.91
N ILE A 7 5.35 -7.38 -14.94
CA ILE A 7 3.93 -7.66 -15.14
C ILE A 7 3.19 -6.33 -15.30
N ARG A 8 2.32 -6.23 -16.30
CA ARG A 8 1.41 -5.09 -16.48
C ARG A 8 0.09 -5.62 -16.98
N ALA A 9 -1.01 -5.01 -16.56
CA ALA A 9 -2.31 -5.41 -17.07
C ALA A 9 -2.44 -5.14 -18.59
N PRO A 10 -3.10 -6.01 -19.37
CA PRO A 10 -3.49 -5.69 -20.74
C PRO A 10 -4.30 -4.39 -20.83
N ARG A 11 -4.20 -3.68 -21.96
CA ARG A 11 -4.88 -2.41 -22.23
C ARG A 11 -5.71 -2.54 -23.51
N GLY A 12 -6.62 -1.60 -23.73
CA GLY A 12 -7.47 -1.58 -24.92
C GLY A 12 -8.68 -2.54 -24.83
N PRO A 13 -9.48 -2.61 -25.91
CA PRO A 13 -10.76 -3.32 -25.93
C PRO A 13 -10.63 -4.83 -26.22
N GLU A 14 -9.46 -5.28 -26.66
CA GLU A 14 -9.21 -6.70 -26.94
C GLU A 14 -9.19 -7.51 -25.65
N ARG A 15 -9.76 -8.72 -25.67
CA ARG A 15 -9.78 -9.63 -24.52
C ARG A 15 -8.96 -10.89 -24.81
N SER A 16 -8.40 -11.44 -23.74
CA SER A 16 -7.70 -12.72 -23.73
C SER A 16 -8.45 -13.81 -22.94
N CYS A 17 -9.37 -13.42 -22.05
CA CYS A 17 -10.32 -14.33 -21.39
C CYS A 17 -11.63 -14.46 -22.18
N LYS A 18 -12.43 -15.50 -21.86
CA LYS A 18 -13.72 -15.80 -22.51
C LYS A 18 -14.83 -14.76 -22.25
N GLY A 19 -14.68 -13.95 -21.21
CA GLY A 19 -15.63 -12.89 -20.85
C GLY A 19 -14.96 -11.69 -20.19
N TRP A 20 -15.69 -10.56 -20.10
CA TRP A 20 -15.15 -9.34 -19.48
C TRP A 20 -14.97 -9.46 -17.98
N HIS A 21 -15.76 -10.27 -17.28
CA HIS A 21 -15.61 -10.46 -15.82
C HIS A 21 -14.30 -11.17 -15.48
N GLN A 22 -13.93 -12.19 -16.26
CA GLN A 22 -12.68 -12.93 -16.12
C GLN A 22 -11.48 -12.07 -16.55
N GLU A 23 -11.62 -11.34 -17.67
CA GLU A 23 -10.61 -10.40 -18.15
C GLU A 23 -10.35 -9.30 -17.10
N ALA A 24 -11.40 -8.76 -16.48
CA ALA A 24 -11.28 -7.77 -15.42
C ALA A 24 -10.49 -8.32 -14.23
N ALA A 25 -10.83 -9.50 -13.71
CA ALA A 25 -10.09 -10.14 -12.63
C ALA A 25 -8.61 -10.35 -12.98
N MET A 26 -8.33 -10.81 -14.21
CA MET A 26 -6.96 -11.03 -14.67
C MET A 26 -6.17 -9.71 -14.80
N ARG A 27 -6.77 -8.68 -15.41
CA ARG A 27 -6.17 -7.35 -15.52
C ARG A 27 -5.89 -6.78 -14.14
N MET A 28 -6.82 -6.88 -13.20
CA MET A 28 -6.61 -6.32 -11.87
C MET A 28 -5.56 -7.08 -11.06
N LEU A 29 -5.48 -8.41 -11.21
CA LEU A 29 -4.36 -9.19 -10.66
C LEU A 29 -3.01 -8.69 -11.20
N MET A 30 -2.92 -8.45 -12.52
CA MET A 30 -1.71 -7.95 -13.14
C MET A 30 -1.41 -6.49 -12.79
N ASN A 31 -2.44 -5.65 -12.60
CA ASN A 31 -2.30 -4.27 -12.15
C ASN A 31 -1.70 -4.19 -10.75
N ASN A 32 -2.13 -5.08 -9.85
CA ASN A 32 -1.55 -5.22 -8.51
C ASN A 32 -0.04 -5.50 -8.54
N LEU A 33 0.52 -5.98 -9.65
CA LEU A 33 1.96 -6.26 -9.82
C LEU A 33 2.66 -5.32 -10.79
N ASP A 34 1.98 -4.27 -11.26
CA ASP A 34 2.59 -3.27 -12.12
C ASP A 34 3.74 -2.57 -11.36
N PRO A 35 4.95 -2.43 -11.94
CA PRO A 35 6.08 -1.73 -11.32
C PRO A 35 5.78 -0.30 -10.84
N VAL A 36 4.81 0.39 -11.44
CA VAL A 36 4.41 1.74 -11.00
C VAL A 36 3.39 1.72 -9.86
N VAL A 37 2.82 0.55 -9.56
CA VAL A 37 1.78 0.33 -8.56
C VAL A 37 2.37 -0.36 -7.32
N ALA A 38 2.91 -1.57 -7.48
CA ALA A 38 3.40 -2.41 -6.39
C ALA A 38 4.69 -1.91 -5.75
N GLU A 39 4.88 -2.23 -4.47
CA GLU A 39 6.07 -1.89 -3.70
C GLU A 39 7.26 -2.82 -3.97
N ALA A 40 7.04 -4.09 -4.30
CA ALA A 40 8.10 -5.04 -4.69
C ALA A 40 7.53 -6.20 -5.56
N PRO A 41 7.14 -5.92 -6.81
CA PRO A 41 6.39 -6.87 -7.66
C PRO A 41 7.17 -8.13 -8.05
N ASP A 42 8.51 -8.06 -8.15
CA ASP A 42 9.36 -9.25 -8.41
C ASP A 42 9.17 -10.35 -7.34
N ARG A 43 8.76 -9.95 -6.14
CA ARG A 43 8.46 -10.84 -4.99
C ARG A 43 6.95 -11.06 -4.80
N LEU A 44 6.14 -10.66 -5.78
CA LEU A 44 4.67 -10.62 -5.73
C LEU A 44 4.09 -9.68 -4.66
N ILE A 45 4.92 -8.87 -4.00
CA ILE A 45 4.52 -7.99 -2.90
C ILE A 45 3.93 -6.70 -3.47
N VAL A 46 2.70 -6.43 -3.06
CA VAL A 46 1.93 -5.26 -3.47
C VAL A 46 2.16 -4.11 -2.49
N TYR A 47 1.84 -4.29 -1.21
CA TYR A 47 2.04 -3.30 -0.13
C TYR A 47 1.90 -3.92 1.27
N GLY A 48 2.18 -3.13 2.31
CA GLY A 48 1.87 -3.46 3.71
C GLY A 48 2.68 -4.63 4.27
N GLY A 49 4.00 -4.50 4.31
CA GLY A 49 4.90 -5.60 4.66
C GLY A 49 4.94 -6.65 3.54
N THR A 50 4.48 -7.87 3.85
CA THR A 50 4.53 -9.03 2.95
C THR A 50 3.23 -9.28 2.16
N GLY A 51 2.32 -8.30 2.07
CA GLY A 51 1.05 -8.45 1.35
C GLY A 51 1.25 -8.77 -0.14
N ARG A 52 0.82 -9.96 -0.58
CA ARG A 52 1.07 -10.47 -1.95
C ARG A 52 -0.21 -10.65 -2.78
N ALA A 53 -0.04 -10.59 -4.10
CA ALA A 53 -1.13 -10.84 -5.07
C ALA A 53 -1.40 -12.33 -5.35
N ALA A 54 -0.36 -13.17 -5.24
CA ALA A 54 -0.43 -14.62 -5.40
C ALA A 54 0.64 -15.28 -4.51
N ARG A 55 0.44 -16.56 -4.15
CA ARG A 55 1.28 -17.23 -3.15
C ARG A 55 2.73 -17.33 -3.57
N ASN A 56 2.95 -17.69 -4.82
CA ASN A 56 4.23 -17.81 -5.50
C ASN A 56 3.99 -17.69 -7.02
N TRP A 57 5.07 -17.65 -7.80
CA TRP A 57 4.98 -17.46 -9.25
C TRP A 57 4.25 -18.60 -9.98
N GLU A 58 4.39 -19.84 -9.50
CA GLU A 58 3.63 -20.98 -10.04
C GLU A 58 2.12 -20.78 -9.85
N CYS A 59 1.69 -20.32 -8.67
CA CYS A 59 0.31 -19.99 -8.39
C CYS A 59 -0.18 -18.82 -9.24
N PHE A 60 0.64 -17.77 -9.42
CA PHE A 60 0.31 -16.65 -10.31
C PHE A 60 0.06 -17.14 -11.74
N ASP A 61 0.99 -17.90 -12.32
CA ASP A 61 0.88 -18.42 -13.68
C ASP A 61 -0.35 -19.35 -13.82
N ALA A 62 -0.66 -20.14 -12.78
CA ALA A 62 -1.85 -20.98 -12.73
C ALA A 62 -3.15 -20.18 -12.62
N ILE A 63 -3.19 -19.07 -11.87
CA ILE A 63 -4.36 -18.18 -11.78
C ILE A 63 -4.63 -17.55 -13.14
N VAL A 64 -3.60 -17.01 -13.80
CA VAL A 64 -3.74 -16.41 -15.14
C VAL A 64 -4.30 -17.43 -16.12
N ARG A 65 -3.72 -18.64 -16.20
CA ARG A 65 -4.25 -19.71 -17.06
C ARG A 65 -5.69 -20.09 -16.72
N SER A 66 -6.03 -20.15 -15.43
CA SER A 66 -7.38 -20.49 -14.98
C SER A 66 -8.39 -19.43 -15.40
N LEU A 67 -8.07 -18.14 -15.23
CA LEU A 67 -8.94 -17.01 -15.62
C LEU A 67 -9.13 -16.94 -17.14
N SER A 68 -8.09 -17.17 -17.94
CA SER A 68 -8.20 -17.22 -19.40
C SER A 68 -9.15 -18.31 -19.89
N GLY A 69 -9.19 -19.46 -19.20
CA GLY A 69 -10.04 -20.60 -19.56
C GLY A 69 -11.42 -20.67 -18.89
N LEU A 70 -11.71 -19.79 -17.92
CA LEU A 70 -12.91 -19.81 -17.07
C LEU A 70 -14.16 -19.39 -17.87
N GLU A 71 -15.20 -20.23 -17.86
CA GLU A 71 -16.49 -19.94 -18.50
C GLU A 71 -17.31 -18.89 -17.74
N ASN A 72 -18.39 -18.41 -18.36
CA ASN A 72 -19.28 -17.42 -17.76
C ASN A 72 -20.15 -17.98 -16.63
N ASP A 73 -20.38 -19.29 -16.59
CA ASP A 73 -21.13 -19.99 -15.55
C ASP A 73 -20.22 -20.80 -14.61
N GLU A 74 -18.93 -20.46 -14.55
CA GLU A 74 -17.96 -21.08 -13.64
C GLU A 74 -17.40 -20.07 -12.63
N THR A 75 -16.95 -20.59 -11.49
CA THR A 75 -16.31 -19.84 -10.40
C THR A 75 -14.98 -20.48 -10.03
N LEU A 76 -13.90 -19.67 -10.04
CA LEU A 76 -12.57 -20.03 -9.56
C LEU A 76 -12.46 -19.82 -8.04
N LEU A 77 -11.93 -20.81 -7.32
CA LEU A 77 -11.61 -20.69 -5.90
C LEU A 77 -10.12 -20.43 -5.70
N VAL A 78 -9.79 -19.35 -5.00
CA VAL A 78 -8.43 -18.98 -4.62
C VAL A 78 -8.28 -19.05 -3.11
N GLN A 79 -7.43 -19.97 -2.64
CA GLN A 79 -7.12 -20.15 -1.22
C GLN A 79 -5.71 -19.61 -0.96
N SER A 80 -5.57 -18.60 -0.11
CA SER A 80 -4.30 -17.93 0.21
C SER A 80 -3.40 -17.77 -1.03
N GLY A 81 -3.92 -17.10 -2.07
CA GLY A 81 -3.22 -16.83 -3.32
C GLY A 81 -2.88 -18.03 -4.21
N LYS A 82 -3.50 -19.20 -4.00
CA LYS A 82 -3.36 -20.40 -4.83
C LYS A 82 -4.70 -20.77 -5.48
N PRO A 83 -4.77 -21.03 -6.79
CA PRO A 83 -5.99 -21.52 -7.44
C PRO A 83 -6.19 -22.99 -7.08
N VAL A 84 -7.25 -23.33 -6.36
CA VAL A 84 -7.45 -24.68 -5.78
C VAL A 84 -8.60 -25.46 -6.39
N GLY A 85 -9.51 -24.80 -7.09
CA GLY A 85 -10.64 -25.48 -7.73
C GLY A 85 -11.45 -24.55 -8.62
N LYS A 86 -12.19 -25.16 -9.53
CA LYS A 86 -13.14 -24.49 -10.43
C LYS A 86 -14.42 -25.28 -10.43
N PHE A 87 -15.55 -24.63 -10.22
CA PHE A 87 -16.86 -25.27 -10.14
C PHE A 87 -17.86 -24.53 -11.01
N ARG A 88 -18.80 -25.27 -11.59
CA ARG A 88 -19.94 -24.68 -12.27
C ARG A 88 -20.87 -24.05 -11.24
N THR A 89 -21.29 -22.83 -11.51
CA THR A 89 -22.25 -22.03 -10.74
C THR A 89 -23.33 -21.54 -11.69
N HIS A 90 -23.43 -20.22 -11.91
CA HIS A 90 -24.33 -19.56 -12.85
C HIS A 90 -23.75 -18.19 -13.22
N ASP A 91 -24.25 -17.56 -14.28
CA ASP A 91 -23.71 -16.31 -14.83
C ASP A 91 -23.78 -15.10 -13.88
N GLU A 92 -24.78 -15.03 -13.00
CA GLU A 92 -24.89 -13.98 -11.97
C GLU A 92 -23.97 -14.19 -10.75
N ALA A 93 -23.34 -15.36 -10.61
CA ALA A 93 -22.42 -15.63 -9.50
C ALA A 93 -21.08 -14.87 -9.67
N PRO A 94 -20.29 -14.69 -8.59
CA PRO A 94 -18.91 -14.23 -8.73
C PRO A 94 -18.07 -15.19 -9.58
N ARG A 95 -17.22 -14.64 -10.46
CA ARG A 95 -16.25 -15.45 -11.23
C ARG A 95 -15.09 -15.96 -10.37
N VAL A 96 -14.77 -15.27 -9.28
CA VAL A 96 -13.68 -15.64 -8.37
C VAL A 96 -14.13 -15.47 -6.93
N LEU A 97 -13.90 -16.49 -6.11
CA LEU A 97 -14.05 -16.43 -4.66
C LEU A 97 -12.68 -16.60 -4.01
N ILE A 98 -12.34 -15.69 -3.10
CA ILE A 98 -11.00 -15.58 -2.52
C ILE A 98 -11.09 -15.67 -1.00
N ALA A 99 -10.31 -16.56 -0.40
CA ALA A 99 -10.14 -16.68 1.04
C ALA A 99 -8.64 -16.73 1.37
N ASN A 100 -8.09 -15.62 1.86
CA ASN A 100 -6.65 -15.48 2.13
C ASN A 100 -6.37 -15.36 3.62
N SER A 101 -5.26 -15.95 4.07
CA SER A 101 -4.67 -15.78 5.42
C SER A 101 -5.54 -16.23 6.61
N ASN A 102 -6.70 -16.82 6.36
CA ASN A 102 -7.58 -17.30 7.44
C ASN A 102 -6.93 -18.44 8.23
N LEU A 103 -6.86 -18.29 9.55
CA LEU A 103 -6.43 -19.31 10.50
C LEU A 103 -7.51 -19.48 11.57
N VAL A 104 -7.66 -20.69 12.08
CA VAL A 104 -8.57 -20.95 13.20
C VAL A 104 -8.12 -20.13 14.42
N GLY A 105 -9.05 -19.55 15.18
CA GLY A 105 -8.77 -18.50 16.17
C GLY A 105 -7.58 -18.77 17.11
N HIS A 106 -7.47 -19.98 17.67
CA HIS A 106 -6.34 -20.37 18.54
C HIS A 106 -4.96 -20.26 17.86
N TRP A 107 -4.91 -20.45 16.55
CA TRP A 107 -3.71 -20.44 15.70
C TRP A 107 -3.53 -19.14 14.92
N SER A 108 -4.40 -18.14 15.12
CA SER A 108 -4.36 -16.87 14.39
C SER A 108 -3.30 -15.93 14.98
N ASN A 109 -2.02 -16.32 14.84
CA ASN A 109 -0.85 -15.58 15.30
C ASN A 109 0.31 -15.66 14.29
N TYR A 110 1.28 -14.75 14.43
CA TYR A 110 2.43 -14.65 13.51
C TYR A 110 3.34 -15.86 13.52
N GLU A 111 3.55 -16.50 14.66
CA GLU A 111 4.41 -17.69 14.74
C GLU A 111 3.89 -18.80 13.83
N GLN A 112 2.60 -19.12 13.96
CA GLN A 112 1.96 -20.15 13.15
C GLN A 112 1.81 -19.72 11.69
N PHE A 113 1.47 -18.46 11.43
CA PHE A 113 1.41 -17.92 10.07
C PHE A 113 2.77 -18.08 9.36
N ASN A 114 3.86 -17.65 9.99
CA ASN A 114 5.22 -17.70 9.45
C ASN A 114 5.71 -19.13 9.24
N LYS A 115 5.33 -20.06 10.13
CA LYS A 115 5.58 -21.49 9.93
C LYS A 115 4.89 -22.00 8.66
N LEU A 116 3.61 -21.70 8.47
CA LEU A 116 2.85 -22.10 7.29
C LEU A 116 3.36 -21.43 6.01
N GLU A 117 3.81 -20.17 6.09
CA GLU A 117 4.37 -19.45 4.95
C GLU A 117 5.67 -20.10 4.48
N ARG A 118 6.58 -20.45 5.41
CA ARG A 118 7.82 -21.18 5.10
C ARG A 118 7.56 -22.55 4.46
N LEU A 119 6.46 -23.20 4.82
CA LEU A 119 6.03 -24.46 4.20
C LEU A 119 5.29 -24.27 2.85
N GLY A 120 5.08 -23.02 2.40
CA GLY A 120 4.35 -22.73 1.16
C GLY A 120 2.84 -22.96 1.26
N LEU A 121 2.28 -22.98 2.47
CA LEU A 121 0.88 -23.33 2.74
C LEU A 121 -0.05 -22.13 2.88
N THR A 122 0.50 -20.93 3.09
CA THR A 122 -0.28 -19.69 3.19
C THR A 122 0.38 -18.53 2.45
N MET A 123 -0.32 -17.40 2.42
CA MET A 123 0.08 -16.12 1.83
C MET A 123 -0.58 -15.02 2.65
N TYR A 124 0.13 -13.92 2.90
CA TYR A 124 -0.48 -12.74 3.51
C TYR A 124 -1.20 -11.94 2.43
N GLY A 125 -2.53 -11.91 2.50
CA GLY A 125 -3.38 -11.24 1.52
C GLY A 125 -3.51 -9.73 1.71
N GLN A 126 -3.15 -9.21 2.89
CA GLN A 126 -3.54 -7.86 3.31
C GLN A 126 -5.06 -7.68 3.03
N MET A 127 -5.52 -6.49 2.65
CA MET A 127 -6.87 -6.19 2.22
C MET A 127 -6.98 -6.28 0.70
N THR A 128 -6.31 -5.38 -0.03
CA THR A 128 -6.46 -5.23 -1.49
C THR A 128 -5.34 -5.87 -2.31
N ALA A 129 -4.29 -6.37 -1.65
CA ALA A 129 -3.18 -7.07 -2.32
C ALA A 129 -3.63 -8.42 -2.88
N GLY A 130 -4.15 -9.30 -2.02
CA GLY A 130 -4.58 -10.65 -2.38
C GLY A 130 -5.99 -10.73 -2.99
N SER A 131 -6.72 -9.61 -3.05
CA SER A 131 -8.06 -9.50 -3.64
C SER A 131 -8.09 -8.68 -4.93
N TRP A 132 -6.92 -8.24 -5.41
CA TRP A 132 -6.74 -7.68 -6.75
C TRP A 132 -7.55 -6.41 -7.01
N ILE A 133 -7.41 -5.42 -6.14
CA ILE A 133 -8.07 -4.12 -6.31
C ILE A 133 -7.21 -2.96 -5.77
N TYR A 134 -5.89 -3.15 -5.77
CA TYR A 134 -4.96 -2.11 -5.34
C TYR A 134 -4.65 -1.16 -6.50
N ILE A 135 -4.70 0.14 -6.21
CA ILE A 135 -4.56 1.22 -7.18
C ILE A 135 -3.42 2.19 -6.81
N GLY A 136 -2.42 1.68 -6.09
CA GLY A 136 -1.34 2.51 -5.55
C GLY A 136 -1.79 3.33 -4.35
N SER A 137 -1.00 4.34 -4.00
CA SER A 137 -1.24 5.23 -2.85
C SER A 137 -2.60 5.93 -2.88
N GLN A 138 -3.20 6.09 -4.07
CA GLN A 138 -4.51 6.74 -4.23
C GLN A 138 -5.61 5.99 -3.48
N GLY A 139 -5.46 4.67 -3.28
CA GLY A 139 -6.48 3.86 -2.59
C GLY A 139 -6.78 4.30 -1.16
N ILE A 140 -5.85 5.00 -0.50
CA ILE A 140 -6.01 5.48 0.89
C ILE A 140 -5.95 7.01 1.03
N VAL A 141 -5.51 7.75 -0.01
CA VAL A 141 -5.28 9.20 0.10
C VAL A 141 -6.50 9.98 0.59
N GLN A 142 -7.70 9.64 0.10
CA GLN A 142 -8.94 10.28 0.56
C GLN A 142 -9.20 9.98 2.04
N GLY A 143 -9.07 8.73 2.47
CA GLY A 143 -9.28 8.37 3.88
C GLY A 143 -8.31 9.10 4.81
N THR A 144 -7.04 9.22 4.40
CA THR A 144 -6.04 9.99 5.17
C THR A 144 -6.33 11.49 5.15
N PHE A 145 -6.76 12.04 4.01
CA PHE A 145 -7.17 13.43 3.88
C PHE A 145 -8.33 13.76 4.83
N GLU A 146 -9.38 12.93 4.84
CA GLU A 146 -10.53 13.10 5.74
C GLU A 146 -10.13 12.95 7.21
N THR A 147 -9.19 12.05 7.52
CA THR A 147 -8.70 11.87 8.89
C THR A 147 -7.98 13.12 9.39
N PHE A 148 -7.11 13.71 8.58
CA PHE A 148 -6.46 14.97 8.94
C PHE A 148 -7.44 16.14 8.97
N GLY A 149 -8.40 16.19 8.03
CA GLY A 149 -9.48 17.18 8.03
C GLY A 149 -10.29 17.14 9.33
N ALA A 150 -10.73 15.95 9.76
CA ALA A 150 -11.46 15.77 11.01
C ALA A 150 -10.63 16.14 12.25
N ALA A 151 -9.32 15.85 12.26
CA ALA A 151 -8.43 16.33 13.32
C ALA A 151 -8.29 17.86 13.31
N GLY A 152 -8.23 18.46 12.12
CA GLY A 152 -8.29 19.91 11.89
C GLY A 152 -9.55 20.55 12.47
N GLU A 153 -10.73 20.01 12.14
CA GLU A 153 -12.02 20.46 12.68
C GLU A 153 -12.07 20.39 14.20
N LYS A 154 -11.60 19.27 14.77
CA LYS A 154 -11.69 19.02 16.21
C LYS A 154 -10.73 19.86 17.05
N HIS A 155 -9.54 20.16 16.52
CA HIS A 155 -8.44 20.73 17.32
C HIS A 155 -7.97 22.11 16.86
N PHE A 156 -8.31 22.54 15.63
CA PHE A 156 -7.76 23.73 14.99
C PHE A 156 -8.81 24.51 14.18
N ASP A 157 -10.08 24.46 14.57
CA ASP A 157 -11.19 25.19 13.93
C ASP A 157 -11.29 24.94 12.41
N GLY A 158 -10.92 23.72 11.97
CA GLY A 158 -10.94 23.32 10.56
C GLY A 158 -9.80 23.89 9.71
N ASN A 159 -8.82 24.57 10.31
CA ASN A 159 -7.72 25.20 9.57
C ASN A 159 -6.35 24.65 9.97
N LEU A 160 -5.75 23.85 9.07
CA LEU A 160 -4.41 23.31 9.25
C LEU A 160 -3.30 24.16 8.62
N THR A 161 -3.60 25.37 8.12
CA THR A 161 -2.60 26.28 7.56
C THR A 161 -1.51 26.59 8.58
N GLY A 162 -0.26 26.32 8.22
CA GLY A 162 0.90 26.56 9.08
C GLY A 162 1.00 25.61 10.27
N LYS A 163 0.19 24.53 10.31
CA LYS A 163 0.35 23.41 11.25
C LYS A 163 1.35 22.40 10.70
N LEU A 164 2.02 21.68 11.59
CA LEU A 164 2.92 20.60 11.25
C LEU A 164 2.36 19.26 11.73
N ILE A 165 2.24 18.32 10.80
CA ILE A 165 1.96 16.91 11.07
C ILE A 165 3.27 16.13 10.97
N VAL A 166 3.58 15.32 11.98
CA VAL A 166 4.71 14.38 11.96
C VAL A 166 4.17 12.96 11.94
N SER A 167 4.75 12.10 11.11
CA SER A 167 4.42 10.68 11.06
C SER A 167 5.62 9.82 10.66
N GLY A 168 5.50 8.51 10.87
CA GLY A 168 6.41 7.49 10.36
C GLY A 168 5.84 6.71 9.17
N GLY A 169 6.74 6.20 8.32
CA GLY A 169 6.43 5.26 7.24
C GLY A 169 5.95 5.92 5.95
N LEU A 170 6.73 5.76 4.87
CA LEU A 170 6.41 6.22 3.52
C LEU A 170 6.33 5.05 2.54
N GLY A 171 5.72 3.94 2.98
CA GLY A 171 5.39 2.76 2.17
C GLY A 171 4.29 3.02 1.13
N GLY A 172 3.75 1.96 0.51
CA GLY A 172 2.68 2.11 -0.51
C GLY A 172 1.42 2.83 0.00
N MET A 173 1.05 2.59 1.27
CA MET A 173 -0.07 3.29 1.93
C MET A 173 0.40 4.53 2.70
N GLY A 174 1.47 4.38 3.50
CA GLY A 174 2.09 5.48 4.25
C GLY A 174 2.52 6.68 3.40
N GLY A 175 2.87 6.42 2.14
CA GLY A 175 3.22 7.45 1.17
C GLY A 175 2.05 8.35 0.74
N ALA A 176 0.81 8.07 1.15
CA ALA A 176 -0.33 8.95 0.92
C ALA A 176 -0.42 10.09 1.96
N GLN A 177 0.18 9.91 3.14
CA GLN A 177 0.16 10.89 4.23
C GLN A 177 0.67 12.29 3.86
N PRO A 178 1.79 12.44 3.12
CA PRO A 178 2.32 13.77 2.83
C PRO A 178 1.38 14.57 1.92
N LEU A 179 0.86 13.96 0.85
CA LEU A 179 -0.13 14.60 -0.03
C LEU A 179 -1.45 14.91 0.70
N ALA A 180 -1.94 13.99 1.53
CA ALA A 180 -3.16 14.22 2.31
C ALA A 180 -3.03 15.39 3.29
N ALA A 181 -1.85 15.55 3.91
CA ALA A 181 -1.56 16.67 4.79
C ALA A 181 -1.49 18.00 4.02
N THR A 182 -0.80 18.03 2.88
CA THR A 182 -0.67 19.26 2.08
C THR A 182 -1.98 19.68 1.42
N MET A 183 -2.85 18.73 1.03
CA MET A 183 -4.22 19.01 0.58
C MET A 183 -5.07 19.68 1.66
N ASN A 184 -4.81 19.39 2.94
CA ASN A 184 -5.45 20.08 4.07
C ASN A 184 -4.77 21.41 4.45
N GLY A 185 -3.70 21.81 3.75
CA GLY A 185 -2.95 23.03 4.05
C GLY A 185 -1.88 22.88 5.14
N ALA A 186 -1.68 21.67 5.66
CA ALA A 186 -0.65 21.40 6.67
C ALA A 186 0.73 21.21 6.03
N CYS A 187 1.78 21.54 6.79
CA CYS A 187 3.11 21.00 6.54
C CYS A 187 3.22 19.57 7.09
N PHE A 188 4.09 18.76 6.51
CA PHE A 188 4.26 17.37 6.89
C PHE A 188 5.74 16.96 6.94
N ILE A 189 6.12 16.20 7.97
CA ILE A 189 7.37 15.44 8.01
C ILE A 189 7.04 13.96 8.16
N GLY A 190 7.46 13.16 7.17
CA GLY A 190 7.35 11.70 7.19
C GLY A 190 8.71 11.06 7.39
N VAL A 191 8.93 10.39 8.51
CA VAL A 191 10.18 9.68 8.80
C VAL A 191 10.16 8.31 8.12
N GLU A 192 11.16 8.03 7.30
CA GLU A 192 11.28 6.77 6.56
C GLU A 192 12.73 6.30 6.55
N VAL A 193 12.95 5.02 6.88
CA VAL A 193 14.29 4.45 7.04
C VAL A 193 14.92 4.10 5.69
N ASP A 194 14.09 3.76 4.69
CA ASP A 194 14.53 3.41 3.34
C ASP A 194 14.38 4.61 2.39
N PRO A 195 15.48 5.28 1.97
CA PRO A 195 15.41 6.44 1.09
C PRO A 195 14.74 6.14 -0.27
N VAL A 196 14.81 4.89 -0.75
CA VAL A 196 14.18 4.49 -2.02
C VAL A 196 12.66 4.63 -1.95
N ARG A 197 12.06 4.43 -0.77
CA ARG A 197 10.62 4.63 -0.56
C ARG A 197 10.25 6.11 -0.69
N ILE A 198 11.07 7.01 -0.14
CA ILE A 198 10.87 8.47 -0.26
C ILE A 198 11.00 8.90 -1.72
N GLU A 199 12.06 8.46 -2.40
CA GLU A 199 12.28 8.73 -3.83
C GLU A 199 11.10 8.29 -4.69
N LYS A 200 10.50 7.13 -4.39
CA LYS A 200 9.28 6.68 -5.06
C LYS A 200 8.12 7.66 -4.86
N ARG A 201 7.99 8.30 -3.69
CA ARG A 201 6.89 9.26 -3.43
C ARG A 201 7.12 10.58 -4.12
N LEU A 202 8.37 11.05 -4.15
CA LEU A 202 8.80 12.19 -4.96
C LEU A 202 8.43 11.96 -6.44
N ALA A 203 8.81 10.80 -6.99
CA ALA A 203 8.56 10.48 -8.40
C ALA A 203 7.06 10.41 -8.75
N THR A 204 6.21 10.05 -7.79
CA THR A 204 4.75 9.99 -7.98
C THR A 204 4.02 11.30 -7.61
N GLY A 205 4.73 12.34 -7.17
CA GLY A 205 4.13 13.61 -6.74
C GLY A 205 3.37 13.53 -5.40
N TYR A 206 3.67 12.53 -4.57
CA TYR A 206 3.05 12.34 -3.25
C TYR A 206 3.85 12.97 -2.09
N CYS A 207 5.07 13.43 -2.36
CA CYS A 207 5.96 14.11 -1.43
C CYS A 207 6.71 15.21 -2.19
N ASP A 208 7.04 16.34 -1.55
CA ASP A 208 7.69 17.48 -2.22
C ASP A 208 9.22 17.46 -2.09
N HIS A 209 9.72 17.12 -0.90
CA HIS A 209 11.14 17.20 -0.57
C HIS A 209 11.66 15.95 0.13
N LEU A 210 12.97 15.72 0.00
CA LEU A 210 13.72 14.73 0.79
C LEU A 210 14.74 15.46 1.66
N ALA A 211 14.79 15.10 2.94
CA ALA A 211 15.78 15.56 3.90
C ALA A 211 16.57 14.37 4.46
N LYS A 212 17.85 14.58 4.78
CA LYS A 212 18.74 13.57 5.35
C LYS A 212 19.08 13.80 6.82
N SER A 213 18.56 14.87 7.41
CA SER A 213 18.69 15.18 8.84
C SER A 213 17.43 15.89 9.33
N LEU A 214 17.18 15.77 10.64
CA LEU A 214 16.07 16.43 11.30
C LEU A 214 16.16 17.96 11.13
N ASP A 215 17.34 18.54 11.32
CA ASP A 215 17.56 19.99 11.16
C ASP A 215 17.19 20.48 9.76
N GLN A 216 17.56 19.73 8.71
CA GLN A 216 17.20 20.07 7.34
C GLN A 216 15.69 20.01 7.14
N ALA A 217 15.02 18.98 7.67
CA ALA A 217 13.57 18.84 7.55
C ALA A 217 12.82 19.97 8.28
N LEU A 218 13.25 20.31 9.49
CA LEU A 218 12.69 21.40 10.28
C LEU A 218 12.90 22.75 9.61
N HIS A 219 14.07 22.98 9.02
CA HIS A 219 14.36 24.22 8.28
C HIS A 219 13.41 24.41 7.09
N LEU A 220 13.23 23.37 6.26
CA LEU A 220 12.31 23.41 5.11
C LEU A 220 10.86 23.70 5.53
N VAL A 221 10.42 23.08 6.62
CA VAL A 221 9.08 23.31 7.18
C VAL A 221 8.94 24.74 7.73
N ASP A 222 9.93 25.25 8.45
CA ASP A 222 9.90 26.60 9.01
C ASP A 222 9.81 27.68 7.92
N GLU A 223 10.60 27.54 6.84
CA GLU A 223 10.51 28.42 5.67
C GLU A 223 9.13 28.40 5.01
N ALA A 224 8.55 27.20 4.85
CA ALA A 224 7.22 27.04 4.27
C ALA A 224 6.12 27.64 5.17
N ARG A 225 6.19 27.43 6.49
CA ARG A 225 5.26 28.01 7.47
C ARG A 225 5.32 29.54 7.43
N LYS A 226 6.51 30.14 7.41
CA LYS A 226 6.71 31.60 7.26
C LYS A 226 6.09 32.14 5.97
N ALA A 227 6.20 31.37 4.88
CA ALA A 227 5.60 31.70 3.59
C ALA A 227 4.11 31.32 3.45
N LYS A 228 3.48 30.77 4.51
CA LYS A 228 2.10 30.26 4.50
C LYS A 228 1.84 29.25 3.38
N ARG A 229 2.81 28.39 3.08
CA ARG A 229 2.69 27.29 2.12
C ARG A 229 2.69 25.95 2.85
N ALA A 230 1.90 25.02 2.35
CA ALA A 230 1.98 23.62 2.72
C ALA A 230 3.13 22.95 1.96
N VAL A 231 4.00 22.23 2.67
CA VAL A 231 5.05 21.40 2.08
C VAL A 231 5.13 20.06 2.82
N SER A 232 5.54 19.03 2.10
CA SER A 232 5.80 17.71 2.63
C SER A 232 7.26 17.33 2.49
N VAL A 233 7.85 16.83 3.58
CA VAL A 233 9.25 16.43 3.64
C VAL A 233 9.35 14.97 4.08
N GLY A 234 9.92 14.12 3.22
CA GLY A 234 10.37 12.79 3.61
C GLY A 234 11.74 12.89 4.27
N LEU A 235 11.82 12.55 5.56
CA LEU A 235 13.05 12.54 6.33
C LEU A 235 13.62 11.12 6.36
N VAL A 236 14.82 10.95 5.81
CA VAL A 236 15.59 9.71 5.93
C VAL A 236 16.02 9.54 7.38
N GLY A 237 15.48 8.52 8.06
CA GLY A 237 15.77 8.24 9.46
C GLY A 237 14.89 7.14 10.04
N ASN A 238 15.21 6.69 11.25
CA ASN A 238 14.37 5.76 11.99
C ASN A 238 13.46 6.53 12.95
N CYS A 239 12.16 6.27 12.96
CA CYS A 239 11.21 6.90 13.88
C CYS A 239 11.62 6.71 15.35
N ALA A 240 12.19 5.56 15.68
CA ALA A 240 12.68 5.24 17.02
C ALA A 240 13.86 6.12 17.48
N ASP A 241 14.55 6.78 16.55
CA ASP A 241 15.65 7.71 16.86
C ASP A 241 15.20 9.18 16.71
N VAL A 242 14.46 9.48 15.63
CA VAL A 242 14.04 10.84 15.29
C VAL A 242 13.04 11.40 16.29
N LEU A 243 12.04 10.62 16.73
CA LEU A 243 11.03 11.12 17.67
C LEU A 243 11.64 11.43 19.05
N PRO A 244 12.48 10.57 19.66
CA PRO A 244 13.22 10.95 20.87
C PRO A 244 14.11 12.18 20.68
N GLU A 245 14.72 12.35 19.51
CA GLU A 245 15.54 13.52 19.24
C GLU A 245 14.70 14.81 19.18
N MET A 246 13.52 14.79 18.55
CA MET A 246 12.57 15.92 18.61
C MET A 246 12.22 16.29 20.06
N VAL A 247 11.99 15.29 20.93
CA VAL A 247 11.70 15.52 22.36
C VAL A 247 12.89 16.18 23.07
N LYS A 248 14.12 15.73 22.83
CA LYS A 248 15.33 16.37 23.42
C LYS A 248 15.49 17.82 22.97
N GLN A 249 15.10 18.12 21.73
CA GLN A 249 15.09 19.49 21.21
C GLN A 249 13.88 20.31 21.67
N ASN A 250 13.03 19.74 22.54
CA ASN A 250 11.78 20.34 23.02
C ASN A 250 10.85 20.77 21.87
N PHE A 251 10.86 19.99 20.78
CA PHE A 251 10.05 20.21 19.60
C PHE A 251 8.78 19.36 19.66
N VAL A 252 7.62 19.99 19.53
CA VAL A 252 6.31 19.31 19.57
C VAL A 252 5.54 19.65 18.29
N PRO A 253 5.16 18.64 17.46
CA PRO A 253 4.33 18.87 16.29
C PRO A 253 2.88 19.17 16.69
N ASP A 254 2.12 19.79 15.78
CA ASP A 254 0.70 20.08 16.01
C ASP A 254 -0.14 18.78 15.98
N LEU A 255 0.21 17.82 15.12
CA LEU A 255 -0.33 16.46 15.11
C LEU A 255 0.80 15.43 14.98
N LEU A 256 0.65 14.30 15.68
CA LEU A 256 1.57 13.16 15.62
C LEU A 256 0.77 11.88 15.36
N THR A 257 1.23 11.06 14.42
CA THR A 257 0.67 9.74 14.13
C THR A 257 1.80 8.79 13.67
N ASP A 258 1.45 7.56 13.27
CA ASP A 258 2.39 6.62 12.67
C ASP A 258 1.72 5.72 11.64
N GLN A 259 2.42 5.42 10.55
CA GLN A 259 2.01 4.43 9.56
C GLN A 259 3.19 3.57 9.08
N THR A 260 4.18 3.34 9.96
CA THR A 260 5.13 2.26 9.75
C THR A 260 4.37 0.92 9.69
N SER A 261 4.97 -0.09 9.08
CA SER A 261 4.36 -1.43 9.06
C SER A 261 4.51 -2.15 10.41
N ALA A 262 4.21 -1.48 11.52
CA ALA A 262 4.31 -2.03 12.87
C ALA A 262 3.38 -3.23 13.12
N HIS A 263 2.46 -3.52 12.20
CA HIS A 263 1.71 -4.75 12.22
C HIS A 263 2.58 -5.99 11.98
N ASP A 264 3.73 -5.88 11.31
CA ASP A 264 4.67 -6.98 10.98
C ASP A 264 6.14 -6.54 11.17
#